data_AF-A0A847CNB7-F1
#
_entry.id   AF-A0A847CNB7-F1
#
_cell.length_a   1.000
_cell.length_b   1.000
_cell.length_c   1.000
_cell.angle_alpha   90.00
_cell.angle_beta   90.00
_cell.angle_gamma   90.00
#
_symmetry.space_group_name_H-M   'P 1'
#
loop_
_entity.id
_entity.type
_entity.pdbx_description
1 polymer ?
#
loop_
_entity_poly.entity_id
_entity_poly.type
_entity_poly.pdbx_seq_one_letter_code
_entity_poly.pdbx_strand_id
1 'polypeptide(L)'
;MSNPYANPFPSTPTGFDAVEDRNAPLRGASIVDATKRFFTKTIQFSGRASRSEFWWAYLVVTLVTFVASFSVVLSLFSWLLVIPMFALTARRLHDIGKSGWLQLIFYISYIPMIGAIIFFVIALVKASDAGITFEQLEEADVDDPVWNLLWQVTSSDLLIALGCLLVAVVIGLITFVIWLMWMIAGPKPAGDRFGPHGFTHAQGVPPAPPASSTAVEPVEPQNPSWPQYPDGSQS
;
A
#
# COMPACT_ATOMS: atom_id res chain seq x y z
N MET A 1 -19.18 27.85 -6.67
CA MET A 1 -18.10 26.87 -6.91
C MET A 1 -18.26 25.74 -5.91
N SER A 2 -18.76 24.56 -6.34
CA SER A 2 -18.81 23.39 -5.47
C SER A 2 -17.39 22.88 -5.25
N ASN A 3 -16.95 22.78 -4.00
CA ASN A 3 -15.63 22.25 -3.68
C ASN A 3 -15.61 20.75 -4.04
N PRO A 4 -14.84 20.31 -5.05
CA PRO A 4 -14.79 18.90 -5.45
C PRO A 4 -14.15 17.99 -4.37
N TYR A 5 -13.58 18.59 -3.32
CA TYR A 5 -13.06 17.91 -2.14
C TYR A 5 -13.95 18.05 -0.90
N ALA A 6 -15.12 18.68 -1.01
CA ALA A 6 -16.10 18.64 0.07
C ALA A 6 -16.44 17.18 0.35
N ASN A 7 -16.28 16.77 1.60
CA ASN A 7 -16.62 15.41 2.01
C ASN A 7 -18.09 15.16 1.64
N PRO A 8 -18.39 14.25 0.68
CA PRO A 8 -19.77 14.05 0.21
C PRO A 8 -20.63 13.33 1.25
N PHE A 9 -20.02 12.95 2.38
CA PHE A 9 -20.70 12.33 3.50
C PHE A 9 -20.85 13.35 4.63
N PRO A 10 -22.04 13.45 5.25
CA PRO A 10 -22.24 14.26 6.44
C PRO A 10 -21.19 13.89 7.50
N SER A 11 -20.80 14.86 8.34
CA SER A 11 -19.84 14.70 9.45
C SER A 11 -20.15 13.41 10.20
N THR A 12 -19.38 12.37 9.90
CA THR A 12 -19.70 11.00 10.27
C THR A 12 -19.49 10.87 11.78
N PRO A 13 -20.47 10.35 12.53
CA PRO A 13 -20.35 10.27 13.97
C PRO A 13 -19.10 9.44 14.33
N THR A 14 -18.30 9.99 15.23
CA THR A 14 -17.00 9.44 15.64
C THR A 14 -17.20 8.46 16.79
N GLY A 15 -16.95 7.18 16.56
CA GLY A 15 -17.02 6.15 17.61
C GLY A 15 -17.51 4.79 17.09
N PHE A 16 -17.24 3.73 17.83
CA PHE A 16 -17.65 2.36 17.47
C PHE A 16 -19.18 2.22 17.27
N ASP A 17 -19.98 2.83 18.15
CA ASP A 17 -21.45 2.74 18.17
C ASP A 17 -22.15 3.75 17.25
N ALA A 18 -21.40 4.68 16.69
CA ALA A 18 -21.91 5.81 15.95
C ALA A 18 -22.33 5.45 14.51
N VAL A 19 -21.78 4.38 13.94
CA VAL A 19 -22.09 3.97 12.56
C VAL A 19 -23.13 2.86 12.57
N GLU A 20 -24.36 3.20 12.17
CA GLU A 20 -25.49 2.27 12.06
C GLU A 20 -25.18 1.08 11.15
N ASP A 21 -24.53 1.34 10.00
CA ASP A 21 -24.04 0.29 9.13
C ASP A 21 -22.59 -0.10 9.47
N ARG A 22 -22.43 -1.30 10.02
CA ARG A 22 -21.10 -1.84 10.34
C ARG A 22 -20.22 -1.97 9.10
N ASN A 23 -20.75 -2.15 7.89
CA ASN A 23 -19.97 -2.31 6.66
C ASN A 23 -19.41 -1.01 6.07
N ALA A 24 -19.92 0.14 6.54
CA ALA A 24 -19.43 1.46 6.19
C ALA A 24 -18.06 1.76 6.84
N PRO A 25 -17.21 2.58 6.18
CA PRO A 25 -15.87 2.89 6.67
C PRO A 25 -15.93 3.84 7.88
N LEU A 26 -15.29 3.47 9.00
CA LEU A 26 -15.23 4.32 10.20
C LEU A 26 -14.11 5.36 10.07
N ARG A 27 -14.45 6.60 9.74
CA ARG A 27 -13.47 7.69 9.61
C ARG A 27 -13.12 8.27 10.97
N GLY A 28 -11.83 8.54 11.19
CA GLY A 28 -11.36 9.07 12.49
C GLY A 28 -11.47 8.03 13.61
N ALA A 29 -11.37 6.74 13.29
CA ALA A 29 -11.40 5.67 14.28
C ALA A 29 -10.30 5.87 15.34
N SER A 30 -10.66 5.70 16.62
CA SER A 30 -9.66 5.56 17.68
C SER A 30 -8.96 4.19 17.57
N ILE A 31 -7.82 4.04 18.26
CA ILE A 31 -7.09 2.77 18.35
C ILE A 31 -8.05 1.66 18.80
N VAL A 32 -8.79 1.92 19.88
CA VAL A 32 -9.70 0.94 20.49
C VAL A 32 -10.81 0.55 19.52
N ASP A 33 -11.40 1.51 18.80
CA ASP A 33 -12.47 1.22 17.83
C ASP A 33 -11.95 0.39 16.64
N ALA A 34 -10.76 0.73 16.14
CA ALA A 34 -10.12 0.00 15.05
C ALA A 34 -9.78 -1.44 15.45
N THR A 35 -9.21 -1.64 16.65
CA THR A 35 -8.89 -2.97 17.18
C THR A 35 -10.16 -3.81 17.41
N LYS A 36 -11.20 -3.23 17.99
CA LYS A 36 -12.50 -3.93 18.15
C LYS A 36 -13.07 -4.34 16.80
N ARG A 37 -13.08 -3.44 15.81
CA ARG A 37 -13.56 -3.74 14.46
C ARG A 37 -12.72 -4.79 13.76
N PHE A 38 -11.40 -4.80 13.97
CA PHE A 38 -10.49 -5.79 13.41
C PHE A 38 -10.85 -7.20 13.85
N PHE A 39 -10.99 -7.45 15.16
CA PHE A 39 -11.33 -8.77 15.71
C PHE A 39 -12.81 -9.15 15.53
N THR A 40 -13.69 -8.17 15.30
CA THR A 40 -15.11 -8.45 14.98
C THR A 40 -15.28 -8.85 13.52
N LYS A 41 -14.42 -8.35 12.61
CA LYS A 41 -14.51 -8.56 11.16
C LYS A 41 -13.31 -9.37 10.63
N THR A 42 -13.01 -10.46 11.32
CA THR A 42 -11.83 -11.29 11.04
C THR A 42 -11.92 -12.03 9.71
N ILE A 43 -13.12 -12.44 9.29
CA ILE A 43 -13.37 -13.23 8.06
C ILE A 43 -14.32 -12.47 7.10
N GLN A 44 -14.61 -11.19 7.38
CA GLN A 44 -15.48 -10.37 6.54
C GLN A 44 -14.64 -9.63 5.48
N PHE A 45 -14.69 -10.10 4.24
CA PHE A 45 -13.98 -9.50 3.11
C PHE A 45 -14.77 -8.37 2.42
N SER A 46 -16.10 -8.34 2.61
CA SER A 46 -16.94 -7.30 2.01
C SER A 46 -17.00 -6.03 2.86
N GLY A 47 -17.42 -4.93 2.23
CA GLY A 47 -17.46 -3.60 2.83
C GLY A 47 -16.16 -2.82 2.66
N ARG A 48 -16.08 -1.69 3.36
CA ARG A 48 -15.00 -0.71 3.22
C ARG A 48 -14.31 -0.47 4.56
N ALA A 49 -13.01 -0.21 4.53
CA ALA A 49 -12.22 0.18 5.69
C ALA A 49 -11.55 1.53 5.42
N SER A 50 -11.65 2.45 6.37
CA SER A 50 -11.01 3.76 6.26
C SER A 50 -9.49 3.65 6.46
N ARG A 51 -8.77 4.72 6.13
CA ARG A 51 -7.32 4.84 6.40
C ARG A 51 -7.00 4.66 7.90
N SER A 52 -7.76 5.33 8.78
CA SER A 52 -7.52 5.26 10.23
C SER A 52 -7.83 3.88 10.80
N GLU A 53 -8.88 3.21 10.32
CA GLU A 53 -9.19 1.82 10.71
C GLU A 53 -8.05 0.88 10.29
N PHE A 54 -7.54 1.06 9.07
CA PHE A 54 -6.43 0.25 8.54
C PHE A 54 -5.13 0.45 9.33
N TRP A 55 -4.67 1.70 9.48
CA TRP A 55 -3.35 1.98 10.05
C TRP A 55 -3.27 1.68 11.54
N TRP A 56 -4.35 1.89 12.30
CA TRP A 56 -4.35 1.51 13.71
C TRP A 56 -4.33 -0.01 13.91
N ALA A 57 -5.14 -0.75 13.14
CA ALA A 57 -5.11 -2.20 13.18
C ALA A 57 -3.74 -2.75 12.73
N TYR A 58 -3.16 -2.18 11.67
CA TYR A 58 -1.82 -2.53 11.20
C TYR A 58 -0.77 -2.35 12.32
N LEU A 59 -0.75 -1.19 12.98
CA LEU A 59 0.18 -0.91 14.07
C LEU A 59 0.02 -1.91 15.23
N VAL A 60 -1.21 -2.16 15.67
CA VAL A 60 -1.48 -3.11 16.77
C VAL A 60 -1.03 -4.51 16.40
N VAL A 61 -1.34 -4.97 15.19
CA VAL A 61 -0.91 -6.29 14.71
C VAL A 61 0.61 -6.37 14.65
N THR A 62 1.29 -5.35 14.11
CA THR A 62 2.76 -5.30 14.07
C THR A 62 3.38 -5.38 15.46
N LEU A 63 2.81 -4.68 16.46
CA LEU A 63 3.31 -4.74 17.83
C LEU A 63 3.08 -6.12 18.45
N VAL A 64 1.90 -6.71 18.26
CA VAL A 64 1.57 -8.05 18.75
C VAL A 64 2.49 -9.10 18.14
N THR A 65 2.72 -9.07 16.83
CA THR A 65 3.60 -10.03 16.15
C THR A 65 5.07 -9.83 16.51
N PHE A 66 5.50 -8.58 16.73
CA PHE A 66 6.84 -8.29 17.23
C PHE A 66 7.07 -8.90 18.61
N VAL A 67 6.16 -8.70 19.57
CA VAL A 67 6.24 -9.31 20.90
C VAL A 67 6.17 -10.84 20.82
N ALA A 68 5.31 -11.38 19.94
CA ALA A 68 5.19 -12.82 19.74
C ALA A 68 6.44 -13.46 19.14
N SER A 69 7.28 -12.71 18.40
CA SER A 69 8.50 -13.23 17.77
C SER A 69 9.54 -13.75 18.76
N PHE A 70 9.50 -13.28 20.02
CA PHE A 70 10.40 -13.73 21.10
C PHE A 70 10.03 -15.11 21.66
N SER A 71 8.90 -15.69 21.25
CA SER A 71 8.46 -17.04 21.66
C SER A 71 8.08 -17.86 20.44
N VAL A 72 8.68 -19.04 20.29
CA VAL A 72 8.37 -19.95 19.18
C VAL A 72 6.88 -20.28 19.14
N VAL A 73 6.28 -20.58 20.30
CA VAL A 73 4.86 -20.92 20.41
C VAL A 73 3.99 -19.73 19.96
N LEU A 74 4.25 -18.53 20.48
CA LEU A 74 3.46 -17.33 20.11
C LEU A 74 3.68 -16.92 18.65
N SER A 75 4.89 -17.11 18.12
CA SER A 75 5.21 -16.89 16.72
C SER A 75 4.38 -17.78 15.80
N LEU A 76 4.22 -19.06 16.14
CA LEU A 76 3.34 -19.97 15.40
C LEU A 76 1.87 -19.52 15.45
N PHE A 77 1.37 -19.10 16.61
CA PHE A 77 0.00 -18.57 16.74
C PHE A 77 -0.22 -17.27 15.96
N SER A 78 0.82 -16.46 15.76
CA SER A 78 0.71 -15.18 15.04
C SER A 78 0.31 -15.32 13.57
N TRP A 79 0.52 -16.50 12.97
CA TRP A 79 0.06 -16.79 11.61
C TRP A 79 -1.47 -16.74 11.46
N LEU A 80 -2.22 -16.92 12.56
CA LEU A 80 -3.68 -16.76 12.56
C LEU A 80 -4.10 -15.31 12.27
N LEU A 81 -3.23 -14.33 12.53
CA LEU A 81 -3.49 -12.91 12.25
C LEU A 81 -3.36 -12.56 10.76
N VAL A 82 -2.83 -13.47 9.93
CA VAL A 82 -2.72 -13.26 8.48
C VAL A 82 -4.11 -13.14 7.84
N ILE A 83 -5.06 -13.99 8.25
CA ILE A 83 -6.43 -14.01 7.72
C ILE A 83 -7.14 -12.66 7.94
N PRO A 84 -7.25 -12.12 9.16
CA PRO A 84 -7.89 -10.83 9.39
C PRO A 84 -7.13 -9.67 8.75
N MET A 85 -5.80 -9.73 8.65
CA MET A 85 -5.02 -8.71 7.92
C MET A 85 -5.32 -8.73 6.42
N PHE A 86 -5.46 -9.91 5.83
CA PHE A 86 -5.85 -10.08 4.43
C PHE A 86 -7.26 -9.56 4.17
N ALA A 87 -8.20 -9.82 5.10
CA ALA A 87 -9.56 -9.31 5.05
C ALA A 87 -9.63 -7.78 5.16
N LEU A 88 -8.89 -7.20 6.10
CA LEU A 88 -8.80 -5.75 6.30
C LEU A 88 -8.19 -5.06 5.08
N THR A 89 -7.12 -5.61 4.51
CA THR A 89 -6.47 -5.08 3.30
C THR A 89 -7.40 -5.13 2.10
N ALA A 90 -8.19 -6.21 1.94
CA ALA A 90 -9.23 -6.28 0.92
C ALA A 90 -10.27 -5.15 1.08
N ARG A 91 -10.80 -4.95 2.29
CA ARG A 91 -11.75 -3.85 2.60
C ARG A 91 -11.14 -2.48 2.36
N ARG A 92 -9.85 -2.31 2.62
CA ARG A 92 -9.13 -1.07 2.33
C ARG A 92 -8.99 -0.83 0.82
N LEU A 93 -8.71 -1.88 0.05
CA LEU A 93 -8.70 -1.81 -1.41
C LEU A 93 -10.08 -1.46 -1.98
N HIS A 94 -11.15 -2.00 -1.39
CA HIS A 94 -12.52 -1.65 -1.77
C HIS A 94 -12.84 -0.16 -1.53
N ASP A 95 -12.32 0.44 -0.45
CA ASP A 95 -12.52 1.86 -0.14
C ASP A 95 -11.89 2.81 -1.18
N ILE A 96 -10.79 2.38 -1.81
CA ILE A 96 -10.16 3.11 -2.94
C ILE A 96 -10.69 2.68 -4.31
N GLY A 97 -11.78 1.89 -4.34
CA GLY A 97 -12.41 1.42 -5.56
C GLY A 97 -11.56 0.42 -6.34
N LYS A 98 -10.75 -0.43 -5.67
CA LYS A 98 -9.93 -1.50 -6.27
C LYS A 98 -10.43 -2.89 -5.81
N SER A 99 -10.17 -3.94 -6.59
CA SER A 99 -10.52 -5.32 -6.18
C SER A 99 -9.62 -5.78 -5.04
N GLY A 100 -10.19 -6.44 -4.02
CA GLY A 100 -9.43 -7.01 -2.91
C GLY A 100 -8.41 -8.07 -3.35
N TRP A 101 -8.64 -8.75 -4.48
CA TRP A 101 -7.73 -9.73 -5.05
C TRP A 101 -6.39 -9.14 -5.52
N LEU A 102 -6.34 -7.85 -5.83
CA LEU A 102 -5.10 -7.19 -6.27
C LEU A 102 -4.01 -7.22 -5.20
N GLN A 103 -4.36 -7.47 -3.92
CA GLN A 103 -3.35 -7.63 -2.88
C GLN A 103 -2.39 -8.81 -3.15
N LEU A 104 -2.85 -9.85 -3.87
CA LEU A 104 -2.06 -11.04 -4.17
C LEU A 104 -0.86 -10.75 -5.08
N ILE A 105 -0.99 -9.78 -5.99
CA ILE A 105 0.11 -9.36 -6.88
C ILE A 105 1.30 -8.86 -6.06
N PHE A 106 1.04 -8.11 -4.97
CA PHE A 106 2.11 -7.63 -4.10
C PHE A 106 2.79 -8.78 -3.36
N TYR A 107 2.05 -9.82 -2.91
CA TYR A 107 2.65 -10.98 -2.25
C TYR A 107 3.47 -11.86 -3.22
N ILE A 108 2.94 -12.12 -4.42
CA ILE A 108 3.63 -12.90 -5.46
C ILE A 108 4.94 -12.21 -5.89
N SER A 109 4.96 -10.88 -5.94
CA SER A 109 6.15 -10.10 -6.28
C SER A 109 7.34 -10.35 -5.35
N TYR A 110 7.15 -10.90 -4.14
CA TYR A 110 8.24 -11.23 -3.23
C TYR A 110 8.85 -12.61 -3.46
N ILE A 111 8.20 -13.50 -4.22
CA ILE A 111 8.72 -14.85 -4.52
C ILE A 111 10.09 -14.79 -5.24
N PRO A 112 10.29 -13.97 -6.30
CA PRO A 112 11.60 -13.83 -6.94
C PRO A 112 12.68 -13.28 -6.00
N MET A 113 12.31 -12.41 -5.06
CA MET A 113 13.24 -11.87 -4.06
C MET A 113 13.73 -12.96 -3.11
N ILE A 114 12.83 -13.82 -2.62
CA ILE A 114 13.20 -14.99 -1.81
C ILE A 114 14.10 -15.93 -2.61
N GLY A 115 13.76 -16.19 -3.87
CA GLY A 115 14.59 -17.01 -4.77
C GLY A 115 15.99 -16.44 -4.98
N ALA A 116 16.10 -15.12 -5.17
CA ALA A 116 17.39 -14.44 -5.32
C ALA A 116 18.22 -14.46 -4.03
N ILE A 117 17.59 -14.36 -2.85
CA ILE A 117 18.27 -14.51 -1.56
C ILE A 117 18.82 -15.93 -1.41
N ILE A 118 18.02 -16.96 -1.70
CA ILE A 118 18.46 -18.36 -1.64
C ILE A 118 19.63 -18.59 -2.61
N PHE A 119 19.50 -18.12 -3.85
CA PHE A 119 20.55 -18.22 -4.86
C PHE A 119 21.84 -17.52 -4.41
N PHE A 120 21.74 -16.34 -3.81
CA PHE A 120 22.87 -15.61 -3.24
C PHE A 120 23.54 -16.36 -2.09
N VAL A 121 22.77 -16.97 -1.18
CA VAL A 121 23.31 -17.80 -0.10
C VAL A 121 24.04 -19.03 -0.66
N ILE A 122 23.50 -19.69 -1.69
CA ILE A 122 24.16 -20.83 -2.35
C ILE A 122 25.48 -20.38 -2.99
N ALA A 123 25.51 -19.23 -3.65
CA ALA A 123 26.75 -18.66 -4.21
C ALA A 123 27.79 -18.36 -3.12
N LEU A 124 27.37 -17.85 -1.97
CA LEU A 124 28.26 -17.62 -0.82
C LEU A 124 28.85 -18.91 -0.26
N VAL A 125 28.04 -19.97 -0.11
CA VAL A 125 28.52 -21.28 0.37
C VAL A 125 29.51 -21.89 -0.62
N LYS A 126 29.20 -21.84 -1.92
CA LYS A 126 30.14 -22.31 -2.96
C LYS A 126 31.46 -21.54 -2.94
N ALA A 127 31.40 -20.24 -2.66
CA ALA A 127 32.61 -19.43 -2.54
C ALA A 127 33.44 -19.77 -1.29
N SER A 128 32.79 -20.08 -0.15
CA SER A 128 33.52 -20.54 1.04
C SER A 128 34.16 -21.91 0.86
N ASP A 129 33.53 -22.80 0.09
CA ASP A 129 34.02 -24.16 -0.16
C ASP A 129 35.20 -24.21 -1.15
N ALA A 130 35.50 -23.10 -1.85
CA ALA A 130 36.57 -23.03 -2.84
C ALA A 130 37.99 -23.15 -2.22
N GLY A 131 38.14 -22.92 -0.91
CA GLY A 131 39.38 -23.18 -0.16
C GLY A 131 40.59 -22.35 -0.57
N ILE A 132 40.41 -21.29 -1.36
CA ILE A 132 41.49 -20.41 -1.83
C ILE A 132 41.99 -19.56 -0.65
N THR A 133 43.23 -19.77 -0.22
CA THR A 133 43.85 -18.96 0.84
C THR A 133 44.48 -17.69 0.28
N PHE A 134 44.66 -16.68 1.15
CA PHE A 134 45.33 -15.44 0.76
C PHE A 134 46.78 -15.69 0.33
N GLU A 135 47.47 -16.59 1.03
CA GLU A 135 48.85 -17.01 0.72
C GLU A 135 48.96 -17.60 -0.70
N GLN A 136 48.00 -18.44 -1.10
CA GLN A 136 47.95 -19.00 -2.45
C GLN A 136 47.76 -17.92 -3.52
N LEU A 137 46.98 -16.88 -3.23
CA LEU A 137 46.76 -15.76 -4.17
C LEU A 137 47.96 -14.84 -4.28
N GLU A 138 48.70 -14.66 -3.19
CA GLU A 138 49.89 -13.80 -3.16
C GLU A 138 51.08 -14.45 -3.89
N GLU A 139 51.22 -15.77 -3.80
CA GLU A 139 52.28 -16.53 -4.47
C GLU A 139 51.93 -16.97 -5.90
N ALA A 140 50.65 -16.89 -6.31
CA ALA A 140 50.20 -17.31 -7.63
C ALA A 140 50.78 -16.43 -8.74
N ASP A 141 51.45 -17.07 -9.71
CA ASP A 141 51.82 -16.42 -10.97
C ASP A 141 50.57 -16.11 -11.81
N VAL A 142 50.69 -15.19 -12.77
CA VAL A 142 49.54 -14.71 -13.57
C VAL A 142 48.88 -15.82 -14.39
N ASP A 143 49.67 -16.85 -14.76
CA ASP A 143 49.22 -17.99 -15.57
C ASP A 143 48.73 -19.18 -14.72
N ASP A 144 48.70 -19.06 -13.38
CA ASP A 144 48.23 -20.12 -12.50
C ASP A 144 46.71 -20.36 -12.66
N PRO A 145 46.25 -21.63 -12.76
CA PRO A 145 44.82 -21.95 -12.79
C PRO A 145 44.00 -21.42 -11.60
N VAL A 146 44.62 -21.04 -10.47
CA VAL A 146 43.98 -20.34 -9.36
C VAL A 146 43.20 -19.10 -9.82
N TRP A 147 43.71 -18.34 -10.80
CA TRP A 147 43.01 -17.17 -11.34
C TRP A 147 41.72 -17.54 -12.07
N ASN A 148 41.70 -18.68 -12.78
CA ASN A 148 40.49 -19.19 -13.43
C ASN A 148 39.45 -19.66 -12.41
N LEU A 149 39.89 -20.34 -11.36
CA LEU A 149 39.03 -20.80 -10.27
C LEU A 149 38.46 -19.61 -9.49
N LEU A 150 39.31 -18.64 -9.14
CA LEU A 150 38.91 -17.40 -8.47
C LEU A 150 37.86 -16.67 -9.31
N TRP A 151 38.13 -16.44 -10.60
CA TRP A 151 37.19 -15.78 -11.50
C TRP A 151 35.85 -16.51 -11.59
N GLN A 152 35.85 -17.85 -11.68
CA GLN A 152 34.63 -18.64 -11.75
C GLN A 152 33.77 -18.51 -10.47
N VAL A 153 34.42 -18.44 -9.31
CA VAL A 153 33.74 -18.34 -8.01
C VAL A 153 33.30 -16.90 -7.72
N THR A 154 34.18 -15.91 -7.92
CA THR A 154 33.92 -14.51 -7.55
C THR A 154 33.15 -13.74 -8.60
N SER A 155 33.33 -14.04 -9.88
CA SER A 155 32.82 -13.18 -10.97
C SER A 155 31.62 -13.77 -11.71
N SER A 156 31.50 -15.09 -11.86
CA SER A 156 30.28 -15.68 -12.46
C SER A 156 29.18 -15.94 -11.46
N ASP A 157 29.44 -16.62 -10.34
CA ASP A 157 28.35 -17.02 -9.45
C ASP A 157 27.94 -15.90 -8.49
N LEU A 158 28.92 -15.23 -7.87
CA LEU A 158 28.64 -14.19 -6.87
C LEU A 158 28.10 -12.89 -7.49
N LEU A 159 28.69 -12.40 -8.59
CA LEU A 159 28.21 -11.17 -9.24
C LEU A 159 26.83 -11.35 -9.87
N ILE A 160 26.56 -12.50 -10.51
CA ILE A 160 25.22 -12.79 -11.04
C ILE A 160 24.22 -12.88 -9.89
N ALA A 161 24.54 -13.59 -8.80
CA ALA A 161 23.64 -13.69 -7.66
C ALA A 161 23.38 -12.33 -6.99
N LEU A 162 24.42 -11.50 -6.83
CA LEU A 162 24.29 -10.14 -6.32
C LEU A 162 23.45 -9.25 -7.26
N GLY A 163 23.66 -9.36 -8.58
CA GLY A 163 22.87 -8.64 -9.58
C GLY A 163 21.40 -9.05 -9.56
N CYS A 164 21.11 -10.36 -9.51
CA CYS A 164 19.75 -10.89 -9.35
C CYS A 164 19.11 -10.41 -8.04
N LEU A 165 19.85 -10.42 -6.93
CA LEU A 165 19.39 -9.92 -5.65
C LEU A 165 19.08 -8.43 -5.70
N LEU A 166 19.97 -7.61 -6.29
CA LEU A 166 19.76 -6.18 -6.44
C LEU A 166 18.50 -5.88 -7.26
N VAL A 167 18.34 -6.53 -8.41
CA VAL A 167 17.13 -6.37 -9.25
C VAL A 167 15.88 -6.77 -8.49
N ALA A 168 15.91 -7.91 -7.79
CA ALA A 168 14.75 -8.39 -7.03
C ALA A 168 14.41 -7.47 -5.85
N VAL A 169 15.40 -6.92 -5.17
CA VAL A 169 15.23 -5.90 -4.11
C VAL A 169 14.62 -4.63 -4.68
N VAL A 170 15.12 -4.14 -5.81
CA VAL A 170 14.56 -2.94 -6.47
C VAL A 170 13.10 -3.15 -6.86
N ILE A 171 12.76 -4.30 -7.46
CA ILE A 171 11.38 -4.67 -7.77
C ILE A 171 10.54 -4.74 -6.49
N GLY A 172 11.04 -5.38 -5.44
CA GLY A 172 10.38 -5.46 -4.13
C GLY A 172 10.09 -4.09 -3.52
N LEU A 173 11.06 -3.17 -3.59
CA LEU A 173 10.91 -1.79 -3.12
C LEU A 173 9.87 -1.02 -3.93
N ILE A 174 9.87 -1.13 -5.26
CA ILE A 174 8.86 -0.51 -6.12
C ILE A 174 7.47 -1.03 -5.77
N THR A 175 7.32 -2.35 -5.66
CA THR A 175 6.08 -3.02 -5.25
C THR A 175 5.61 -2.54 -3.87
N PHE A 176 6.53 -2.43 -2.91
CA PHE A 176 6.23 -1.93 -1.56
C PHE A 176 5.74 -0.47 -1.58
N VAL A 177 6.40 0.39 -2.35
CA VAL A 177 6.00 1.80 -2.49
C VAL A 177 4.61 1.90 -3.11
N ILE A 178 4.31 1.13 -4.17
CA ILE A 178 2.98 1.12 -4.80
C ILE A 178 1.92 0.64 -3.81
N TRP A 179 2.22 -0.43 -3.05
CA TRP A 179 1.33 -0.94 -2.01
C TRP A 179 1.06 0.13 -0.94
N LEU A 180 2.10 0.80 -0.46
CA LEU A 180 2.00 1.86 0.55
C LEU A 180 1.15 3.03 0.03
N MET A 181 1.39 3.45 -1.21
CA MET A 181 0.59 4.49 -1.87
C MET A 181 -0.89 4.11 -1.90
N TRP A 182 -1.24 2.84 -2.16
CA TRP A 182 -2.63 2.38 -2.13
C TRP A 182 -3.21 2.38 -0.72
N MET A 183 -2.44 2.00 0.30
CA MET A 183 -2.91 2.00 1.68
C MET A 183 -3.16 3.42 2.22
N ILE A 184 -2.41 4.42 1.74
CA ILE A 184 -2.57 5.84 2.09
C ILE A 184 -3.56 6.58 1.16
N ALA A 185 -3.89 6.05 -0.03
CA ALA A 185 -4.72 6.73 -1.03
C ALA A 185 -6.12 7.15 -0.54
N GLY A 186 -6.71 8.18 -1.15
CA GLY A 186 -8.03 8.71 -0.74
C GLY A 186 -9.17 7.75 -1.07
N PRO A 187 -10.28 7.79 -0.31
CA PRO A 187 -11.47 7.03 -0.68
C PRO A 187 -11.99 7.50 -2.04
N LYS A 188 -12.47 6.57 -2.87
CA LYS A 188 -13.15 6.90 -4.13
C LYS A 188 -14.64 6.62 -3.99
N PRO A 189 -15.49 7.67 -3.91
CA PRO A 189 -16.93 7.49 -3.68
C PRO A 189 -17.72 7.04 -4.92
N ALA A 190 -17.14 7.16 -6.13
CA ALA A 190 -17.86 6.91 -7.38
C ALA A 190 -18.05 5.41 -7.68
N GLY A 191 -19.30 5.02 -8.00
CA GLY A 191 -19.69 3.66 -8.39
C GLY A 191 -19.65 2.70 -7.20
N ASP A 192 -20.76 2.61 -6.47
CA ASP A 192 -20.86 1.83 -5.25
C ASP A 192 -20.90 0.30 -5.49
N ARG A 193 -19.83 -0.24 -6.07
CA ARG A 193 -19.71 -1.67 -6.39
C ARG A 193 -19.43 -2.54 -5.16
N PHE A 194 -18.93 -1.96 -4.07
CA PHE A 194 -18.48 -2.68 -2.87
C PHE A 194 -19.06 -2.12 -1.55
N GLY A 195 -19.95 -1.14 -1.64
CA GLY A 195 -20.73 -0.70 -0.49
C GLY A 195 -21.87 -1.67 -0.19
N PRO A 196 -22.62 -1.40 0.88
CA PRO A 196 -23.71 -2.24 1.32
C PRO A 196 -24.80 -2.26 0.25
N HIS A 197 -25.08 -3.45 -0.29
CA HIS A 197 -26.23 -3.67 -1.19
C HIS A 197 -27.52 -3.48 -0.38
N GLY A 198 -27.99 -2.24 -0.33
CA GLY A 198 -29.07 -1.77 0.54
C GLY A 198 -29.15 -0.24 0.55
N PHE A 199 -28.06 0.46 0.21
CA PHE A 199 -28.09 1.88 -0.14
C PHE A 199 -28.38 2.08 -1.64
N THR A 200 -29.44 1.46 -2.14
CA THR A 200 -30.11 1.97 -3.34
C THR A 200 -30.77 3.30 -2.97
N HIS A 201 -30.23 4.41 -3.49
CA HIS A 201 -30.89 5.72 -3.59
C HIS A 201 -31.29 6.43 -2.29
N ALA A 202 -30.34 6.75 -1.40
CA ALA A 202 -30.53 7.84 -0.44
C ALA A 202 -29.51 8.94 -0.71
N GLN A 203 -29.99 10.05 -1.27
CA GLN A 203 -29.34 11.36 -1.46
C GLN A 203 -28.52 11.57 -2.77
N GLY A 204 -29.24 11.86 -3.86
CA GLY A 204 -29.09 13.18 -4.50
C GLY A 204 -27.99 13.45 -5.54
N VAL A 205 -27.37 12.45 -6.17
CA VAL A 205 -26.56 12.72 -7.38
C VAL A 205 -27.29 12.15 -8.60
N PRO A 206 -27.95 12.99 -9.43
CA PRO A 206 -28.50 12.50 -10.69
C PRO A 206 -27.38 11.97 -11.58
N PRO A 207 -27.62 10.92 -12.39
CA PRO A 207 -26.63 10.43 -13.33
C PRO A 207 -26.14 11.59 -14.20
N ALA A 208 -24.83 11.68 -14.40
CA ALA A 208 -24.26 12.69 -15.29
C ALA A 208 -24.99 12.62 -16.64
N PRO A 209 -25.54 13.74 -17.15
CA PRO A 209 -26.22 13.72 -18.43
C PRO A 209 -25.24 13.19 -19.49
N PRO A 210 -25.72 12.38 -20.46
CA PRO A 210 -24.87 11.91 -21.55
C PRO A 210 -24.24 13.14 -22.21
N ALA A 211 -22.96 13.05 -22.55
CA ALA A 211 -22.22 14.13 -23.18
C ALA A 211 -22.89 14.53 -24.50
N SER A 212 -23.86 15.44 -24.43
CA SER A 212 -24.48 16.05 -25.58
C SER A 212 -23.46 17.01 -26.16
N SER A 213 -22.97 16.70 -27.35
CA SER A 213 -22.21 17.61 -28.20
C SER A 213 -23.07 18.84 -28.47
N THR A 214 -22.94 19.86 -27.65
CA THR A 214 -23.50 21.17 -27.95
C THR A 214 -22.38 22.16 -27.72
N ALA A 215 -21.84 22.65 -28.82
CA ALA A 215 -20.81 23.68 -28.84
C ALA A 215 -21.30 24.87 -28.01
N VAL A 216 -20.56 25.19 -26.95
CA VAL A 216 -20.75 26.42 -26.19
C VAL A 216 -19.99 27.49 -26.95
N GLU A 217 -20.69 28.43 -27.58
CA GLU A 217 -20.07 29.61 -28.18
C GLU A 217 -19.34 30.44 -27.09
N PRO A 218 -18.23 31.12 -27.43
CA PRO A 218 -17.47 31.87 -26.44
C PRO A 218 -18.24 33.12 -26.00
N VAL A 219 -18.49 33.24 -24.69
CA VAL A 219 -19.07 34.44 -24.08
C VAL A 219 -18.00 35.53 -23.96
N GLU A 220 -18.25 36.68 -24.55
CA GLU A 220 -17.38 37.86 -24.51
C GLU A 220 -17.28 38.43 -23.08
N PRO A 221 -16.08 38.74 -22.55
CA PRO A 221 -15.93 39.16 -21.16
C PRO A 221 -16.46 40.58 -20.94
N GLN A 222 -17.51 40.72 -20.13
CA GLN A 222 -17.96 42.01 -19.62
C GLN A 222 -16.94 42.57 -18.60
N ASN A 223 -16.48 43.80 -18.84
CA ASN A 223 -15.51 44.52 -18.00
C ASN A 223 -16.17 44.94 -16.66
N PRO A 224 -15.61 44.57 -15.49
CA PRO A 224 -16.20 44.96 -14.21
C PRO A 224 -15.98 46.44 -13.89
N SER A 225 -17.07 47.18 -13.65
CA SER A 225 -17.03 48.55 -13.14
C SER A 225 -16.71 48.57 -11.64
N TRP A 226 -15.55 49.11 -11.27
CA TRP A 226 -15.17 49.27 -9.86
C TRP A 226 -15.89 50.46 -9.21
N PRO A 227 -16.29 50.36 -7.93
CA PRO A 227 -16.86 51.49 -7.20
C PRO A 227 -15.83 52.60 -6.96
N GLN A 228 -16.21 53.85 -7.27
CA GLN A 228 -15.39 55.04 -7.09
C GLN A 228 -15.37 55.45 -5.61
N TYR A 229 -14.20 55.69 -5.03
CA TYR A 229 -14.04 56.23 -3.68
C TYR A 229 -14.24 57.76 -3.67
N PRO A 230 -14.80 58.35 -2.59
CA PRO A 230 -14.94 59.80 -2.49
C PRO A 230 -13.57 60.47 -2.29
N ASP A 231 -13.26 61.46 -3.12
CA ASP A 231 -12.07 62.29 -3.00
C ASP A 231 -12.17 63.19 -1.77
N GLY A 232 -11.21 63.06 -0.87
CA GLY A 232 -11.05 63.92 0.29
C GLY A 232 -10.00 64.98 0.00
N SER A 233 -10.44 66.17 -0.40
CA SER A 233 -9.64 67.39 -0.29
C SER A 233 -10.46 68.50 0.36
N GLN A 234 -9.95 68.95 1.50
CA GLN A 234 -10.37 70.14 2.21
C GLN A 234 -9.70 71.39 1.61
N SER A 235 -10.35 72.53 1.87
CA SER A 235 -10.00 73.95 1.65
C SER A 235 -10.05 74.49 0.23
#